data_AF-A0A9P1MAH0-F1
#
_entry.id   AF-A0A9P1MAH0-F1
#
_cell.length_a   1.000
_cell.length_b   1.000
_cell.length_c   1.000
_cell.angle_alpha   90.00
_cell.angle_beta   90.00
_cell.angle_gamma   90.00
#
_symmetry.space_group_name_H-M   'P 1'
#
loop_
_entity.id
_entity.type
_entity.pdbx_description
1 polymer ?
#
loop_
_entity_poly.entity_id
_entity_poly.type
_entity_poly.pdbx_seq_one_letter_code
_entity_poly.pdbx_strand_id
1 'polypeptide(L)'
;MKATVAILAATAGVASAHHGNHRRAHDLFARKAAGETCVPGCTTVWETFYGEPTFIEHGPEPTPAIPTITVEVLPTPEVEVCPTPGTYSWDATTITVTETTTVCGATTTKVGPGTHTYGGVTTVVDTETTVVCPIAKETESNGVVTSIIEETTYVCPTPGTYTIGPSTSVVTVDETVIVYPTPTVIAPGTYTRPAATVTVTVNNYVTVCPWVGGPAPTPEPQSPAAPAPAPVAPAPAPSPQKPSNTYTPGTGLGGNGEDHWAITYTPYTEDSGECKSRDAVFADIRNIKSLGFNTVRIYSTDCNTLENVGDACEAEGLKIIVGVFVKERGCGYSGVHKEQVEGLVKWGKWHLVSLCVIGNEAIFGGLCNANQLKGLIDSSKAVIKGAGYTGPFSTAETVNVWQQHGDVLCDSIDIGGANTHPYFNADTRPSAAGAFVRGQLDIVTKICGKRAISLECGWPTEGNCNGVACPGVAQQAQAVNSIRSSCGEDVVFFTYGKAFWKGPSSCNCEPYFNIEGSF
;
A
#
# COMPACT_ATOMS: atom_id res chain seq x y z
N MET A 1 56.77 -10.17 -26.81
CA MET A 1 56.20 -10.24 -25.45
C MET A 1 55.74 -8.83 -25.07
N LYS A 2 54.46 -8.51 -25.33
CA LYS A 2 53.82 -7.28 -24.89
C LYS A 2 52.57 -7.71 -24.14
N ALA A 3 52.53 -7.44 -22.84
CA ALA A 3 51.42 -7.78 -21.96
C ALA A 3 50.38 -6.66 -22.04
N THR A 4 49.17 -7.02 -22.45
CA THR A 4 48.01 -6.12 -22.48
C THR A 4 47.23 -6.35 -21.20
N VAL A 5 47.13 -5.31 -20.37
CA VAL A 5 46.29 -5.27 -19.17
C VAL A 5 44.84 -5.05 -19.63
N ALA A 6 43.98 -6.03 -19.38
CA ALA A 6 42.54 -5.90 -19.59
C ALA A 6 41.87 -5.48 -18.27
N ILE A 7 41.31 -4.28 -18.28
CA ILE A 7 40.42 -3.75 -17.23
C ILE A 7 39.07 -4.44 -17.41
N LEU A 8 38.67 -5.31 -16.48
CA LEU A 8 37.30 -5.82 -16.41
C LEU A 8 36.42 -4.78 -15.71
N ALA A 9 35.52 -4.17 -16.47
CA ALA A 9 34.42 -3.38 -15.95
C ALA A 9 33.41 -4.31 -15.26
N ALA A 10 33.15 -4.07 -13.98
CA ALA A 10 32.08 -4.74 -13.25
C ALA A 10 30.73 -4.14 -13.68
N THR A 11 30.03 -4.85 -14.56
CA THR A 11 28.61 -4.60 -14.84
C THR A 11 27.79 -5.20 -13.71
N ALA A 12 27.22 -4.35 -12.84
CA ALA A 12 26.20 -4.75 -11.89
C ALA A 12 24.95 -5.17 -12.67
N GLY A 13 24.70 -6.48 -12.76
CA GLY A 13 23.48 -7.03 -13.29
C GLY A 13 22.32 -6.72 -12.35
N VAL A 14 21.33 -5.99 -12.85
CA VAL A 14 20.02 -5.86 -12.21
C VAL A 14 19.31 -7.20 -12.37
N ALA A 15 19.43 -8.07 -11.36
CA ALA A 15 18.75 -9.35 -11.33
C ALA A 15 17.30 -9.15 -10.85
N SER A 16 16.34 -9.36 -11.75
CA SER A 16 14.92 -9.46 -11.43
C SER A 16 14.69 -10.65 -10.51
N ALA A 17 14.42 -10.39 -9.22
CA ALA A 17 13.99 -11.40 -8.28
C ALA A 17 12.63 -11.98 -8.72
N HIS A 18 12.55 -13.31 -8.79
CA HIS A 18 11.33 -14.03 -9.13
C HIS A 18 10.19 -13.69 -8.15
N HIS A 19 9.13 -13.08 -8.68
CA HIS A 19 7.91 -12.59 -8.00
C HIS A 19 7.10 -13.63 -7.17
N GLY A 20 7.52 -14.90 -7.11
CA GLY A 20 6.73 -15.99 -6.53
C GLY A 20 6.99 -16.31 -5.05
N ASN A 21 8.20 -16.04 -4.54
CA ASN A 21 8.64 -16.62 -3.26
C ASN A 21 8.33 -15.76 -2.01
N HIS A 22 7.94 -14.50 -2.19
CA HIS A 22 7.67 -13.57 -1.09
C HIS A 22 6.17 -13.36 -0.81
N ARG A 23 5.27 -13.79 -1.71
CA ARG A 23 3.83 -13.45 -1.67
C ARG A 23 3.02 -14.01 -0.49
N ARG A 24 3.58 -14.85 0.38
CA ARG A 24 2.83 -15.56 1.44
C ARG A 24 3.39 -15.42 2.86
N ALA A 25 4.49 -14.69 3.06
CA ALA A 25 5.12 -14.56 4.38
C ALA A 25 4.45 -13.50 5.29
N HIS A 26 3.70 -12.55 4.71
CA HIS A 26 3.30 -11.32 5.41
C HIS A 26 1.84 -11.26 5.88
N ASP A 27 0.99 -12.23 5.51
CA ASP A 27 -0.42 -12.30 5.94
C ASP A 27 -0.62 -12.72 7.41
N LEU A 28 0.46 -13.06 8.14
CA LEU A 28 0.35 -13.78 9.41
C LEU A 28 0.78 -12.98 10.65
N PHE A 29 1.22 -11.73 10.53
CA PHE A 29 1.70 -10.95 11.68
C PHE A 29 0.60 -10.46 12.63
N ALA A 30 -0.68 -10.83 12.41
CA ALA A 30 -1.72 -10.69 13.42
C ALA A 30 -2.87 -11.67 13.18
N ARG A 31 -3.33 -12.32 14.26
CA ARG A 31 -4.47 -13.23 14.23
C ARG A 31 -5.78 -12.45 13.98
N LYS A 32 -6.59 -12.94 13.04
CA LYS A 32 -8.02 -12.58 12.89
C LYS A 32 -8.76 -12.98 14.17
N ALA A 33 -9.38 -12.03 14.87
CA ALA A 33 -10.42 -12.37 15.83
C ALA A 33 -11.50 -13.17 15.09
N ALA A 34 -11.89 -14.32 15.63
CA ALA A 34 -12.90 -15.19 15.04
C ALA A 34 -14.25 -14.48 15.02
N GLY A 35 -14.56 -13.82 13.90
CA GLY A 35 -15.90 -13.44 13.51
C GLY A 35 -16.47 -14.55 12.64
N GLU A 36 -17.50 -15.22 13.13
CA GLU A 36 -18.32 -16.16 12.37
C GLU A 36 -18.71 -15.54 11.02
N THR A 37 -18.24 -16.13 9.92
CA THR A 37 -18.73 -15.81 8.59
C THR A 37 -19.45 -17.05 8.07
N CYS A 38 -20.78 -16.98 8.08
CA CYS A 38 -21.65 -17.96 7.43
C CYS A 38 -21.27 -18.12 5.95
N VAL A 39 -20.83 -19.32 5.58
CA VAL A 39 -20.82 -19.79 4.19
C VAL A 39 -21.81 -20.94 4.12
N PRO A 40 -22.77 -20.97 3.18
CA PRO A 40 -23.83 -21.98 3.15
C PRO A 40 -23.26 -23.33 2.70
N GLY A 41 -22.83 -24.14 3.65
CA GLY A 41 -22.60 -25.57 3.47
C GLY A 41 -23.83 -26.34 3.96
N CYS A 42 -24.58 -26.96 3.06
CA CYS A 42 -25.66 -27.87 3.45
C CYS A 42 -25.07 -29.02 4.27
N THR A 43 -25.32 -29.03 5.57
CA THR A 43 -25.03 -30.16 6.45
C THR A 43 -26.37 -30.68 6.96
N THR A 44 -26.79 -31.85 6.49
CA THR A 44 -28.00 -32.49 6.98
C THR A 44 -27.71 -33.10 8.34
N VAL A 45 -28.20 -32.47 9.40
CA VAL A 45 -28.24 -33.02 10.76
C VAL A 45 -29.64 -33.55 11.01
N TRP A 46 -29.76 -34.82 11.36
CA TRP A 46 -31.03 -35.38 11.85
C TRP A 46 -30.96 -35.44 13.38
N GLU A 47 -31.81 -34.67 14.05
CA GLU A 47 -32.15 -34.89 15.45
C GLU A 47 -33.63 -35.32 15.52
N THR A 48 -33.88 -36.45 16.17
CA THR A 48 -35.24 -36.94 16.42
C THR A 48 -35.65 -36.53 17.82
N PHE A 49 -36.65 -35.67 17.93
CA PHE A 49 -37.24 -35.29 19.21
C PHE A 49 -38.54 -36.04 19.43
N TYR A 50 -38.69 -36.67 20.61
CA TYR A 50 -39.96 -37.21 21.08
C TYR A 50 -40.59 -36.19 22.03
N GLY A 51 -41.72 -35.62 21.63
CA GLY A 51 -42.52 -34.70 22.43
C GLY A 51 -43.90 -34.49 21.83
N GLU A 52 -44.91 -34.25 22.67
CA GLU A 52 -46.26 -33.96 22.21
C GLU A 52 -46.34 -32.54 21.58
N PRO A 53 -47.03 -32.37 20.45
CA PRO A 53 -47.08 -31.09 19.75
C PRO A 53 -47.84 -30.04 20.57
N THR A 54 -47.18 -28.93 20.89
CA THR A 54 -47.78 -27.71 21.43
C THR A 54 -47.61 -26.57 20.44
N PHE A 55 -48.73 -25.92 20.09
CA PHE A 55 -48.75 -24.75 19.20
C PHE A 55 -48.21 -23.52 19.95
N ILE A 56 -47.16 -22.90 19.41
CA ILE A 56 -46.73 -21.55 19.80
C ILE A 56 -47.14 -20.60 18.69
N GLU A 57 -48.06 -19.68 18.99
CA GLU A 57 -48.40 -18.58 18.09
C GLU A 57 -47.29 -17.52 18.13
N HIS A 58 -46.53 -17.38 17.04
CA HIS A 58 -45.65 -16.25 16.82
C HIS A 58 -46.46 -15.08 16.24
N GLY A 59 -46.51 -13.95 16.96
CA GLY A 59 -47.08 -12.70 16.47
C GLY A 59 -46.28 -12.11 15.28
N PRO A 60 -46.85 -11.15 14.53
CA PRO A 60 -46.23 -10.60 13.34
C PRO A 60 -44.88 -9.93 13.65
N GLU A 61 -43.86 -10.36 12.94
CA GLU A 61 -42.48 -9.88 13.04
C GLU A 61 -42.38 -8.43 12.52
N PRO A 62 -41.67 -7.53 13.23
CA PRO A 62 -41.49 -6.15 12.76
C PRO A 62 -40.64 -6.13 11.49
N THR A 63 -41.14 -5.44 10.45
CA THR A 63 -40.45 -5.23 9.18
C THR A 63 -39.10 -4.53 9.43
N PRO A 64 -37.96 -5.09 9.00
CA PRO A 64 -36.66 -4.45 9.11
C PRO A 64 -36.65 -3.14 8.30
N ALA A 65 -36.18 -2.05 8.92
CA ALA A 65 -35.91 -0.81 8.21
C ALA A 65 -34.80 -1.04 7.18
N ILE A 66 -35.11 -0.78 5.90
CA ILE A 66 -34.14 -0.84 4.80
C ILE A 66 -33.07 0.22 5.07
N PRO A 67 -31.76 -0.13 5.19
CA PRO A 67 -30.72 0.86 5.31
C PRO A 67 -30.66 1.70 4.02
N THR A 68 -30.81 3.01 4.15
CA THR A 68 -30.62 3.96 3.05
C THR A 68 -29.15 3.96 2.65
N ILE A 69 -28.81 3.23 1.59
CA ILE A 69 -27.49 3.32 0.95
C ILE A 69 -27.40 4.71 0.33
N THR A 70 -26.60 5.59 0.93
CA THR A 70 -26.27 6.87 0.33
C THR A 70 -25.18 6.61 -0.70
N VAL A 71 -25.56 6.35 -1.95
CA VAL A 71 -24.62 6.28 -3.07
C VAL A 71 -24.05 7.69 -3.24
N GLU A 72 -22.74 7.82 -3.21
CA GLU A 72 -22.06 9.09 -3.49
C GLU A 72 -22.32 9.44 -4.97
N VAL A 73 -23.34 10.29 -5.20
CA VAL A 73 -23.73 10.70 -6.55
C VAL A 73 -22.64 11.63 -7.06
N LEU A 74 -21.86 11.17 -8.04
CA LEU A 74 -20.89 11.97 -8.77
C LEU A 74 -21.57 12.61 -10.00
N PRO A 75 -21.08 13.76 -10.51
CA PRO A 75 -21.71 14.48 -11.62
C PRO A 75 -21.42 13.80 -12.96
N THR A 76 -22.08 12.67 -13.19
CA THR A 76 -22.05 11.93 -14.45
C THR A 76 -23.22 12.41 -15.34
N PRO A 77 -23.06 12.55 -16.67
CA PRO A 77 -24.18 12.83 -17.57
C PRO A 77 -25.18 11.67 -17.54
N GLU A 78 -26.32 11.87 -16.87
CA GLU A 78 -27.40 10.90 -16.81
C GLU A 78 -28.27 11.04 -18.08
N VAL A 79 -28.56 9.92 -18.73
CA VAL A 79 -29.37 9.87 -19.95
C VAL A 79 -30.83 9.70 -19.54
N GLU A 80 -31.66 10.69 -19.83
CA GLU A 80 -33.09 10.68 -19.50
C GLU A 80 -33.89 10.24 -20.73
N VAL A 81 -34.64 9.14 -20.59
CA VAL A 81 -35.49 8.60 -21.67
C VAL A 81 -36.94 8.98 -21.38
N CYS A 82 -37.54 9.75 -22.30
CA CYS A 82 -38.95 10.11 -22.26
C CYS A 82 -39.74 9.10 -23.12
N PRO A 83 -40.42 8.10 -22.51
CA PRO A 83 -41.04 7.02 -23.27
C PRO A 83 -42.26 7.47 -24.08
N THR A 84 -42.93 8.55 -23.68
CA THR A 84 -44.18 9.03 -24.28
C THR A 84 -44.19 10.55 -24.47
N PRO A 85 -44.96 11.10 -25.42
CA PRO A 85 -45.15 12.53 -25.55
C PRO A 85 -45.74 13.14 -24.27
N GLY A 86 -45.16 14.23 -23.80
CA GLY A 86 -45.51 14.86 -22.53
C GLY A 86 -44.51 15.91 -22.11
N THR A 87 -44.84 16.62 -21.03
CA THR A 87 -43.93 17.60 -20.41
C THR A 87 -43.20 16.94 -19.25
N TYR A 88 -41.87 16.92 -19.32
CA TYR A 88 -40.98 16.37 -18.31
C TYR A 88 -40.26 17.52 -17.61
N SER A 89 -40.11 17.47 -16.29
CA SER A 89 -39.45 18.52 -15.51
C SER A 89 -38.51 17.91 -14.48
N TRP A 90 -37.34 18.51 -14.31
CA TRP A 90 -36.31 18.10 -13.35
C TRP A 90 -35.88 19.29 -12.49
N ASP A 91 -35.67 19.05 -11.19
CA ASP A 91 -35.22 20.06 -10.23
C ASP A 91 -33.71 20.30 -10.30
N ALA A 92 -33.28 21.48 -9.85
CA ALA A 92 -31.86 21.82 -9.81
C ALA A 92 -31.12 20.94 -8.78
N THR A 93 -29.95 20.41 -9.15
CA THR A 93 -29.11 19.57 -8.28
C THR A 93 -27.70 20.15 -8.21
N THR A 94 -27.09 20.24 -7.03
CA THR A 94 -25.70 20.71 -6.88
C THR A 94 -24.85 19.62 -6.21
N ILE A 95 -23.71 19.27 -6.81
CA ILE A 95 -22.76 18.29 -6.31
C ILE A 95 -21.40 18.97 -6.15
N THR A 96 -20.73 18.74 -5.02
CA THR A 96 -19.34 19.20 -4.80
C THR A 96 -18.42 17.99 -4.84
N VAL A 97 -17.45 18.03 -5.73
CA VAL A 97 -16.42 16.99 -5.87
C VAL A 97 -15.15 17.52 -5.23
N THR A 98 -14.59 16.79 -4.26
CA THR A 98 -13.40 17.22 -3.50
C THR A 98 -12.09 16.67 -4.04
N GLU A 99 -12.14 15.59 -4.82
CA GLU A 99 -10.97 14.89 -5.36
C GLU A 99 -11.19 14.50 -6.82
N THR A 100 -10.12 14.47 -7.63
CA THR A 100 -10.21 14.04 -9.03
C THR A 100 -10.59 12.56 -9.09
N THR A 101 -11.65 12.22 -9.81
CA THR A 101 -12.10 10.84 -9.99
C THR A 101 -12.39 10.53 -11.46
N THR A 102 -12.22 9.28 -11.88
CA THR A 102 -12.60 8.81 -13.21
C THR A 102 -13.87 7.99 -13.10
N VAL A 103 -14.92 8.40 -13.82
CA VAL A 103 -16.22 7.72 -13.83
C VAL A 103 -16.59 7.29 -15.25
N CYS A 104 -17.60 6.45 -15.40
CA CYS A 104 -18.18 6.12 -16.71
C CYS A 104 -19.08 7.26 -17.18
N GLY A 105 -18.66 8.05 -18.16
CA GLY A 105 -19.54 8.97 -18.90
C GLY A 105 -20.24 8.25 -20.05
N ALA A 106 -21.45 8.68 -20.43
CA ALA A 106 -22.15 8.12 -21.58
C ALA A 106 -21.75 8.85 -22.88
N THR A 107 -21.39 8.11 -23.91
CA THR A 107 -21.15 8.63 -25.27
C THR A 107 -22.09 7.95 -26.26
N THR A 108 -22.49 8.66 -27.32
CA THR A 108 -23.36 8.10 -28.36
C THR A 108 -22.72 8.14 -29.73
N THR A 109 -23.06 7.19 -30.59
CA THR A 109 -22.65 7.19 -31.99
C THR A 109 -23.81 6.68 -32.85
N LYS A 110 -24.17 7.45 -33.87
CA LYS A 110 -25.23 7.12 -34.83
C LYS A 110 -24.65 6.23 -35.92
N VAL A 111 -25.27 5.08 -36.17
CA VAL A 111 -24.76 4.07 -37.09
C VAL A 111 -25.87 3.45 -37.94
N GLY A 112 -25.52 3.00 -39.15
CA GLY A 112 -26.37 2.20 -40.03
C GLY A 112 -26.04 0.70 -39.95
N PRO A 113 -26.57 -0.13 -40.88
CA PRO A 113 -26.39 -1.57 -40.82
C PRO A 113 -24.93 -1.98 -41.01
N GLY A 114 -24.43 -2.88 -40.17
CA GLY A 114 -23.04 -3.33 -40.19
C GLY A 114 -22.46 -3.62 -38.80
N THR A 115 -21.20 -4.07 -38.78
CA THR A 115 -20.42 -4.27 -37.55
C THR A 115 -19.65 -2.99 -37.22
N HIS A 116 -19.86 -2.47 -36.02
CA HIS A 116 -19.23 -1.22 -35.56
C HIS A 116 -18.42 -1.46 -34.30
N THR A 117 -17.21 -0.89 -34.26
CA THR A 117 -16.33 -0.90 -33.09
C THR A 117 -16.31 0.50 -32.47
N TYR A 118 -16.49 0.58 -31.16
CA TYR A 118 -16.64 1.83 -30.42
C TYR A 118 -16.16 1.68 -28.96
N GLY A 119 -15.94 2.80 -28.28
CA GLY A 119 -15.38 2.82 -26.93
C GLY A 119 -13.89 2.45 -26.88
N GLY A 120 -13.39 2.18 -25.67
CA GLY A 120 -11.98 1.93 -25.40
C GLY A 120 -11.13 3.20 -25.29
N VAL A 121 -9.86 3.04 -24.92
CA VAL A 121 -8.88 4.13 -24.83
C VAL A 121 -7.92 4.03 -26.00
N THR A 122 -7.85 5.08 -26.81
CA THR A 122 -6.91 5.17 -27.93
C THR A 122 -5.60 5.79 -27.46
N THR A 123 -4.49 5.10 -27.71
CA THR A 123 -3.15 5.54 -27.37
C THR A 123 -2.21 5.40 -28.57
N VAL A 124 -1.24 6.29 -28.68
CA VAL A 124 -0.18 6.24 -29.70
C VAL A 124 1.13 5.97 -28.99
N VAL A 125 1.83 4.92 -29.43
CA VAL A 125 3.15 4.58 -28.89
C VAL A 125 4.20 4.66 -30.00
N ASP A 126 5.37 5.20 -29.66
CA ASP A 126 6.50 5.36 -30.59
C ASP A 126 7.53 4.23 -30.48
N THR A 127 7.48 3.44 -29.40
CA THR A 127 8.33 2.27 -29.12
C THR A 127 7.55 1.22 -28.34
N GLU A 128 8.02 -0.03 -28.32
CA GLU A 128 7.43 -1.09 -27.48
C GLU A 128 7.27 -0.60 -26.03
N THR A 129 6.03 -0.57 -25.55
CA THR A 129 5.66 0.04 -24.27
C THR A 129 4.44 -0.67 -23.69
N THR A 130 4.36 -0.76 -22.37
CA THR A 130 3.15 -1.22 -21.68
C THR A 130 2.32 -0.02 -21.24
N VAL A 131 1.06 0.03 -21.65
CA VAL A 131 0.11 1.11 -21.33
C VAL A 131 -0.87 0.60 -20.28
N VAL A 132 -1.02 1.37 -19.20
CA VAL A 132 -2.06 1.15 -18.18
C VAL A 132 -3.08 2.28 -18.32
N CYS A 133 -4.34 1.93 -18.57
CA CYS A 133 -5.41 2.92 -18.72
C CYS A 133 -6.74 2.43 -18.13
N PRO A 134 -7.55 3.33 -17.54
CA PRO A 134 -8.91 3.01 -17.15
C PRO A 134 -9.76 2.81 -18.40
N ILE A 135 -10.36 1.63 -18.58
CA ILE A 135 -11.37 1.39 -19.62
C ILE A 135 -12.75 1.40 -18.97
N ALA A 136 -13.74 1.95 -19.68
CA ALA A 136 -15.12 1.90 -19.26
C ALA A 136 -15.82 0.74 -19.98
N LYS A 137 -16.48 -0.14 -19.22
CA LYS A 137 -17.14 -1.33 -19.77
C LYS A 137 -18.50 -1.57 -19.10
N GLU A 138 -19.43 -2.11 -19.86
CA GLU A 138 -20.71 -2.59 -19.35
C GLU A 138 -20.59 -4.01 -18.80
N THR A 139 -21.20 -4.25 -17.66
CA THR A 139 -21.34 -5.56 -17.03
C THR A 139 -22.80 -5.82 -16.74
N GLU A 140 -23.26 -7.05 -16.97
CA GLU A 140 -24.65 -7.45 -16.71
C GLU A 140 -24.69 -8.38 -15.51
N SER A 141 -25.51 -8.05 -14.52
CA SER A 141 -25.80 -8.92 -13.38
C SER A 141 -27.30 -8.87 -13.10
N ASN A 142 -27.94 -10.05 -13.06
CA ASN A 142 -29.39 -10.18 -12.82
C ASN A 142 -30.28 -9.36 -13.77
N GLY A 143 -29.87 -9.20 -15.04
CA GLY A 143 -30.61 -8.41 -16.05
C GLY A 143 -30.46 -6.90 -15.93
N VAL A 144 -29.58 -6.41 -15.04
CA VAL A 144 -29.23 -4.99 -14.91
C VAL A 144 -27.84 -4.76 -15.52
N VAL A 145 -27.78 -3.89 -16.52
CA VAL A 145 -26.52 -3.44 -17.14
C VAL A 145 -25.94 -2.30 -16.31
N THR A 146 -24.72 -2.48 -15.81
CA THR A 146 -23.98 -1.48 -15.02
C THR A 146 -22.67 -1.15 -15.71
N SER A 147 -22.37 0.14 -15.85
CA SER A 147 -21.07 0.60 -16.37
C SER A 147 -20.04 0.68 -15.25
N ILE A 148 -18.87 0.10 -15.44
CA ILE A 148 -17.75 0.12 -14.49
C ILE A 148 -16.47 0.65 -15.14
N ILE A 149 -15.60 1.28 -14.34
CA ILE A 149 -14.23 1.59 -14.74
C ILE A 149 -13.33 0.45 -14.28
N GLU A 150 -12.63 -0.17 -15.22
CA GLU A 150 -11.67 -1.25 -14.98
C GLU A 150 -10.29 -0.78 -15.42
N GLU A 151 -9.29 -0.90 -14.54
CA GLU A 151 -7.91 -0.57 -14.91
C GLU A 151 -7.32 -1.71 -15.75
N THR A 152 -6.96 -1.42 -16.99
CA THR A 152 -6.44 -2.41 -17.94
C THR A 152 -4.99 -2.13 -18.30
N THR A 153 -4.17 -3.18 -18.25
CA THR A 153 -2.77 -3.16 -18.71
C THR A 153 -2.70 -3.82 -20.08
N TYR A 154 -2.14 -3.12 -21.07
CA TYR A 154 -1.96 -3.62 -22.42
C TYR A 154 -0.51 -3.40 -22.91
N VAL A 155 0.11 -4.45 -23.44
CA VAL A 155 1.45 -4.37 -24.02
C VAL A 155 1.32 -3.99 -25.49
N CYS A 156 1.84 -2.82 -25.86
CA CYS A 156 1.95 -2.38 -27.24
C CYS A 156 3.31 -2.84 -27.81
N PRO A 157 3.37 -3.91 -28.61
CA PRO A 157 4.64 -4.54 -29.02
C PRO A 157 5.42 -3.73 -30.07
N THR A 158 4.77 -2.81 -30.77
CA THR A 158 5.37 -2.06 -31.88
C THR A 158 4.89 -0.62 -31.88
N PRO A 159 5.61 0.32 -32.52
CA PRO A 159 5.11 1.67 -32.73
C PRO A 159 3.79 1.65 -33.50
N GLY A 160 2.77 2.37 -33.03
CA GLY A 160 1.45 2.34 -33.64
C GLY A 160 0.36 2.96 -32.77
N THR A 161 -0.84 3.07 -33.34
CA THR A 161 -2.05 3.47 -32.63
C THR A 161 -2.78 2.22 -32.16
N TYR A 162 -3.07 2.13 -30.87
CA TYR A 162 -3.79 1.04 -30.24
C TYR A 162 -5.07 1.55 -29.61
N THR A 163 -6.17 0.81 -29.76
CA THR A 163 -7.41 1.03 -29.01
C THR A 163 -7.56 -0.11 -28.01
N ILE A 164 -7.44 0.22 -26.72
CA ILE A 164 -7.45 -0.74 -25.62
C ILE A 164 -8.89 -0.87 -25.08
N GLY A 165 -9.38 -2.10 -24.98
CA GLY A 165 -10.75 -2.40 -24.50
C GLY A 165 -11.91 -1.90 -25.36
N PRO A 166 -11.86 -1.94 -26.71
CA PRO A 166 -13.01 -1.53 -27.54
C PRO A 166 -14.16 -2.54 -27.43
N SER A 167 -15.37 -2.06 -27.63
CA SER A 167 -16.58 -2.88 -27.76
C SER A 167 -17.01 -2.98 -29.22
N THR A 168 -17.73 -4.05 -29.57
CA THR A 168 -18.25 -4.25 -30.94
C THR A 168 -19.72 -4.65 -30.89
N SER A 169 -20.54 -4.03 -31.75
CA SER A 169 -21.93 -4.44 -31.97
C SER A 169 -22.26 -4.61 -33.44
N VAL A 170 -23.23 -5.49 -33.71
CA VAL A 170 -23.80 -5.72 -35.03
C VAL A 170 -25.16 -5.04 -35.09
N VAL A 171 -25.32 -4.12 -36.03
CA VAL A 171 -26.56 -3.39 -36.28
C VAL A 171 -27.21 -3.92 -37.55
N THR A 172 -28.50 -4.26 -37.46
CA THR A 172 -29.28 -4.83 -38.57
C THR A 172 -30.37 -3.90 -39.11
N VAL A 173 -30.56 -2.74 -38.46
CA VAL A 173 -31.55 -1.73 -38.87
C VAL A 173 -30.88 -0.60 -39.65
N ASP A 174 -31.66 0.09 -40.48
CA ASP A 174 -31.15 1.15 -41.38
C ASP A 174 -30.51 2.32 -40.61
N GLU A 175 -31.00 2.62 -39.40
CA GLU A 175 -30.49 3.69 -38.55
C GLU A 175 -30.74 3.40 -37.07
N THR A 176 -29.69 3.50 -36.24
CA THR A 176 -29.81 3.44 -34.77
C THR A 176 -28.73 4.28 -34.08
N VAL A 177 -28.88 4.50 -32.78
CA VAL A 177 -27.90 5.17 -31.92
C VAL A 177 -27.38 4.15 -30.91
N ILE A 178 -26.07 3.93 -30.92
CA ILE A 178 -25.39 3.13 -29.89
C ILE A 178 -25.00 4.08 -28.77
N VAL A 179 -25.37 3.75 -27.54
CA VAL A 179 -24.90 4.39 -26.31
C VAL A 179 -23.86 3.47 -25.69
N TYR A 180 -22.70 4.00 -25.30
CA TYR A 180 -21.64 3.22 -24.66
C TYR A 180 -20.88 4.06 -23.64
N PRO A 181 -20.34 3.43 -22.58
CA PRO A 181 -19.61 4.17 -21.56
C PRO A 181 -18.19 4.52 -22.04
N THR A 182 -17.71 5.69 -21.63
CA THR A 182 -16.34 6.17 -21.85
C THR A 182 -15.75 6.70 -20.53
N PRO A 183 -14.46 6.50 -20.25
CA PRO A 183 -13.82 7.07 -19.06
C PRO A 183 -13.89 8.60 -19.11
N THR A 184 -14.50 9.21 -18.09
CA THR A 184 -14.61 10.67 -17.96
C THR A 184 -13.96 11.09 -16.65
N VAL A 185 -12.97 11.99 -16.73
CA VAL A 185 -12.27 12.54 -15.57
C VAL A 185 -13.04 13.74 -15.04
N ILE A 186 -13.41 13.71 -13.76
CA ILE A 186 -14.07 14.79 -13.04
C ILE A 186 -13.06 15.39 -12.07
N ALA A 187 -12.79 16.68 -12.20
CA ALA A 187 -11.87 17.42 -11.33
C ALA A 187 -12.61 17.97 -10.08
N PRO A 188 -11.88 18.36 -9.01
CA PRO A 188 -12.48 18.97 -7.84
C PRO A 188 -13.17 20.29 -8.20
N GLY A 189 -14.44 20.44 -7.82
CA GLY A 189 -15.25 21.60 -8.17
C GLY A 189 -16.71 21.44 -7.77
N THR A 190 -17.48 22.52 -7.93
CA THR A 190 -18.93 22.50 -7.70
C THR A 190 -19.64 22.42 -9.05
N TYR A 191 -20.43 21.37 -9.22
CA TYR A 191 -21.20 21.06 -10.42
C TYR A 191 -22.68 21.25 -10.12
N THR A 192 -23.37 22.04 -10.95
CA THR A 192 -24.80 22.33 -10.81
C THR A 192 -25.53 21.85 -12.05
N ARG A 193 -26.54 21.00 -11.88
CA ARG A 193 -27.55 20.70 -12.90
C ARG A 193 -28.69 21.71 -12.73
N PRO A 194 -28.97 22.59 -13.71
CA PRO A 194 -30.04 23.57 -13.58
C PRO A 194 -31.41 22.89 -13.72
N ALA A 195 -32.45 23.48 -13.14
CA ALA A 195 -33.80 23.00 -13.34
C ALA A 195 -34.19 23.13 -14.82
N ALA A 196 -34.80 22.08 -15.38
CA ALA A 196 -35.16 22.04 -16.79
C ALA A 196 -36.58 21.49 -16.98
N THR A 197 -37.28 21.99 -18.00
CA THR A 197 -38.59 21.48 -18.44
C THR A 197 -38.52 21.25 -19.95
N VAL A 198 -38.78 20.03 -20.39
CA VAL A 198 -38.75 19.64 -21.81
C VAL A 198 -40.12 19.10 -22.23
N THR A 199 -40.65 19.63 -23.33
CA THR A 199 -41.87 19.14 -23.95
C THR A 199 -41.52 18.20 -25.10
N VAL A 200 -41.87 16.93 -24.95
CA VAL A 200 -41.59 15.86 -25.90
C VAL A 200 -42.82 15.58 -26.76
N THR A 201 -42.66 15.52 -28.07
CA THR A 201 -43.74 15.27 -29.05
C THR A 201 -43.65 13.90 -29.73
N VAL A 202 -42.62 13.10 -29.43
CA VAL A 202 -42.35 11.80 -30.06
C VAL A 202 -42.03 10.73 -29.00
N ASN A 203 -42.35 9.47 -29.28
CA ASN A 203 -42.00 8.35 -28.39
C ASN A 203 -40.48 8.15 -28.33
N ASN A 204 -39.98 7.69 -27.18
CA ASN A 204 -38.57 7.35 -26.93
C ASN A 204 -37.60 8.51 -27.21
N TYR A 205 -37.98 9.74 -26.85
CA TYR A 205 -37.09 10.89 -26.96
C TYR A 205 -36.03 10.81 -25.87
N VAL A 206 -34.76 10.91 -26.28
CA VAL A 206 -33.61 10.87 -25.36
C VAL A 206 -33.09 12.29 -25.22
N THR A 207 -32.95 12.76 -23.98
CA THR A 207 -32.30 14.04 -23.69
C THR A 207 -31.16 13.84 -22.70
N VAL A 208 -30.11 14.65 -22.86
CA VAL A 208 -28.96 14.67 -21.96
C VAL A 208 -28.90 16.06 -21.37
N CYS A 209 -29.10 16.17 -20.06
CA CYS A 209 -28.98 17.44 -19.34
C CYS A 209 -27.53 17.60 -18.86
N PRO A 210 -26.74 18.54 -19.40
CA PRO A 210 -25.36 18.71 -18.99
C PRO A 210 -25.26 19.34 -17.60
N TRP A 211 -24.30 18.89 -16.80
CA TRP A 211 -23.85 19.60 -15.60
C TRP A 211 -23.16 20.91 -16.01
N VAL A 212 -23.52 22.04 -15.39
CA VAL A 212 -22.84 23.34 -15.56
C VAL A 212 -22.02 23.67 -14.31
N GLY A 213 -20.85 24.27 -14.48
CA GLY A 213 -19.85 24.44 -13.42
C GLY A 213 -18.51 23.87 -13.84
N GLY A 214 -17.55 23.78 -12.91
CA GLY A 214 -16.20 23.31 -13.21
C GLY A 214 -15.24 23.51 -12.04
N PRO A 215 -13.97 23.12 -12.21
CA PRO A 215 -12.98 23.27 -11.17
C PRO A 215 -12.90 24.72 -10.72
N ALA A 216 -12.87 24.93 -9.40
CA ALA A 216 -12.70 26.26 -8.84
C ALA A 216 -11.42 26.88 -9.44
N PRO A 217 -11.43 28.14 -9.90
CA PRO A 217 -10.21 28.78 -10.39
C PRO A 217 -9.18 28.77 -9.26
N THR A 218 -8.10 28.01 -9.48
CA THR A 218 -6.89 28.12 -8.67
C THR A 218 -6.47 29.59 -8.68
N PRO A 219 -6.26 30.26 -7.54
CA PRO A 219 -5.69 31.60 -7.53
C PRO A 219 -4.35 31.55 -8.27
N GLU A 220 -4.28 32.33 -9.35
CA GLU A 220 -3.11 32.48 -10.19
C GLU A 220 -1.90 32.87 -9.32
N PRO A 221 -0.74 32.22 -9.43
CA PRO A 221 0.45 32.64 -8.72
C PRO A 221 0.81 34.06 -9.15
N GLN A 222 0.62 35.04 -8.26
CA GLN A 222 1.12 36.39 -8.48
C GLN A 222 2.64 36.32 -8.56
N SER A 223 3.16 36.59 -9.76
CA SER A 223 4.58 36.82 -10.03
C SER A 223 5.08 37.95 -9.11
N PRO A 224 6.07 37.70 -8.23
CA PRO A 224 6.65 38.77 -7.44
C PRO A 224 7.40 39.74 -8.37
N ALA A 225 7.10 41.03 -8.24
CA ALA A 225 7.82 42.09 -8.94
C ALA A 225 9.32 42.02 -8.69
N ALA A 226 10.10 42.08 -9.77
CA ALA A 226 11.56 42.00 -9.77
C ALA A 226 12.20 43.13 -8.92
N PRO A 227 13.10 42.82 -7.97
CA PRO A 227 13.95 43.82 -7.34
C PRO A 227 15.04 44.32 -8.31
N ALA A 228 15.33 45.62 -8.25
CA ALA A 228 16.38 46.27 -9.03
C ALA A 228 17.79 45.66 -8.74
N PRO A 229 18.70 45.62 -9.75
CA PRO A 229 19.98 44.93 -9.62
C PRO A 229 20.99 45.73 -8.77
N ALA A 230 21.56 45.07 -7.77
CA ALA A 230 22.73 45.55 -7.03
C ALA A 230 24.04 45.22 -7.78
N PRO A 231 25.13 45.98 -7.57
CA PRO A 231 26.38 45.82 -8.33
C PRO A 231 27.08 44.49 -8.02
N VAL A 232 27.57 43.85 -9.10
CA VAL A 232 28.28 42.57 -9.11
C VAL A 232 29.67 42.71 -8.52
N ALA A 233 29.98 41.91 -7.49
CA ALA A 233 31.36 41.61 -7.07
C ALA A 233 31.81 40.26 -7.70
N PRO A 234 33.11 40.06 -8.02
CA PRO A 234 33.56 38.90 -8.78
C PRO A 234 33.48 37.60 -7.97
N ALA A 235 32.96 36.55 -8.62
CA ALA A 235 32.85 35.20 -8.07
C ALA A 235 34.22 34.50 -7.92
N PRO A 236 34.46 33.72 -6.85
CA PRO A 236 35.44 32.65 -6.87
C PRO A 236 34.86 31.40 -7.57
N ALA A 237 35.74 30.67 -8.25
CA ALA A 237 35.44 29.52 -9.11
C ALA A 237 34.71 28.36 -8.38
N PRO A 238 33.88 27.56 -9.10
CA PRO A 238 33.13 26.46 -8.51
C PRO A 238 34.04 25.25 -8.26
N SER A 239 33.96 24.70 -7.06
CA SER A 239 34.45 23.35 -6.75
C SER A 239 33.24 22.41 -6.60
N PRO A 240 33.29 21.17 -7.10
CA PRO A 240 32.13 20.28 -7.14
C PRO A 240 31.72 19.87 -5.72
N GLN A 241 30.59 20.39 -5.24
CA GLN A 241 30.03 19.96 -3.96
C GLN A 241 29.26 18.66 -4.14
N LYS A 242 29.85 17.57 -3.64
CA LYS A 242 29.17 16.31 -3.32
C LYS A 242 28.08 16.59 -2.27
N PRO A 243 26.86 16.03 -2.38
CA PRO A 243 25.86 16.18 -1.32
C PRO A 243 26.41 15.56 -0.03
N SER A 244 26.47 16.37 1.03
CA SER A 244 26.91 15.95 2.36
C SER A 244 25.69 15.59 3.20
N ASN A 245 25.45 14.27 3.33
CA ASN A 245 24.54 13.70 4.33
C ASN A 245 25.22 13.75 5.71
N THR A 246 25.23 14.91 6.36
CA THR A 246 25.66 14.99 7.76
C THR A 246 24.44 15.05 8.68
N TYR A 247 24.21 13.91 9.35
CA TYR A 247 23.33 13.74 10.50
C TYR A 247 23.76 14.68 11.64
N THR A 248 22.78 15.28 12.32
CA THR A 248 22.99 15.94 13.61
C THR A 248 22.78 14.91 14.72
N PRO A 249 23.80 14.58 15.53
CA PRO A 249 23.64 13.76 16.74
C PRO A 249 22.50 14.30 17.62
N GLY A 250 21.40 13.55 17.71
CA GLY A 250 20.24 13.95 18.52
C GLY A 250 18.92 13.19 18.30
N THR A 251 18.75 12.40 17.23
CA THR A 251 17.45 11.72 16.96
C THR A 251 17.30 10.33 17.56
N GLY A 252 18.35 9.75 18.17
CA GLY A 252 18.27 8.43 18.82
C GLY A 252 17.98 7.26 17.87
N LEU A 253 18.24 7.42 16.57
CA LEU A 253 18.05 6.38 15.55
C LEU A 253 19.37 5.83 15.01
N GLY A 254 19.51 4.51 15.17
CA GLY A 254 20.65 3.73 14.76
C GLY A 254 21.45 3.16 15.93
N GLY A 255 22.48 2.37 15.61
CA GLY A 255 23.34 1.69 16.59
C GLY A 255 24.22 2.63 17.39
N ASN A 256 24.25 3.93 17.07
CA ASN A 256 25.11 4.93 17.73
C ASN A 256 26.60 4.55 17.73
N GLY A 257 27.08 3.95 16.64
CA GLY A 257 28.45 3.43 16.51
C GLY A 257 28.63 2.00 17.03
N GLU A 258 27.59 1.39 17.60
CA GLU A 258 27.54 -0.05 17.87
C GLU A 258 27.21 -0.84 16.60
N ASP A 259 27.63 -2.10 16.58
CA ASP A 259 27.47 -2.98 15.41
C ASP A 259 26.07 -3.60 15.28
N HIS A 260 25.14 -3.25 16.17
CA HIS A 260 23.71 -3.56 16.06
C HIS A 260 22.85 -2.56 16.83
N TRP A 261 21.66 -2.27 16.30
CA TRP A 261 20.76 -1.25 16.83
C TRP A 261 19.51 -1.85 17.47
N ALA A 262 18.69 -2.49 16.63
CA ALA A 262 17.33 -2.87 16.96
C ALA A 262 17.03 -4.29 16.51
N ILE A 263 16.02 -4.90 17.13
CA ILE A 263 15.51 -6.22 16.78
C ILE A 263 14.00 -6.21 16.65
N THR A 264 13.45 -6.97 15.71
CA THR A 264 11.99 -7.13 15.60
C THR A 264 11.48 -8.06 16.70
N TYR A 265 10.34 -7.71 17.28
CA TYR A 265 9.72 -8.46 18.37
C TYR A 265 8.21 -8.57 18.16
N THR A 266 7.71 -9.80 18.31
CA THR A 266 6.28 -10.12 18.36
C THR A 266 5.99 -10.82 19.68
N PRO A 267 5.01 -10.38 20.48
CA PRO A 267 4.67 -11.00 21.76
C PRO A 267 3.78 -12.24 21.57
N TYR A 268 4.16 -13.12 20.64
CA TYR A 268 3.43 -14.35 20.34
C TYR A 268 4.22 -15.57 20.78
N THR A 269 3.55 -16.60 21.29
CA THR A 269 4.18 -17.90 21.59
C THR A 269 4.76 -18.49 20.32
N GLU A 270 5.95 -19.09 20.40
CA GLU A 270 6.66 -19.58 19.21
C GLU A 270 5.89 -20.69 18.49
N ASP A 271 5.22 -21.56 19.25
CA ASP A 271 4.50 -22.72 18.71
C ASP A 271 3.14 -22.36 18.10
N SER A 272 2.29 -21.66 18.88
CA SER A 272 0.87 -21.49 18.56
C SER A 272 0.51 -20.09 18.06
N GLY A 273 1.42 -19.11 18.18
CA GLY A 273 1.16 -17.73 17.78
C GLY A 273 0.14 -17.02 18.69
N GLU A 274 -0.05 -17.52 19.92
CA GLU A 274 -0.96 -16.92 20.90
C GLU A 274 -0.28 -15.78 21.66
N CYS A 275 -1.05 -14.84 22.19
CA CYS A 275 -0.47 -13.74 22.98
C CYS A 275 0.33 -14.27 24.19
N LYS A 276 1.58 -13.82 24.33
CA LYS A 276 2.40 -14.09 25.51
C LYS A 276 1.83 -13.40 26.75
N SER A 277 2.06 -13.99 27.91
CA SER A 277 1.80 -13.34 29.19
C SER A 277 2.74 -12.15 29.40
N ARG A 278 2.35 -11.21 30.27
CA ARG A 278 3.19 -10.06 30.64
C ARG A 278 4.57 -10.49 31.14
N ASP A 279 4.64 -11.49 32.02
CA ASP A 279 5.93 -11.97 32.56
C ASP A 279 6.83 -12.56 31.47
N ALA A 280 6.26 -13.28 30.51
CA ALA A 280 7.01 -13.80 29.37
C ALA A 280 7.54 -12.67 28.48
N VAL A 281 6.75 -11.62 28.24
CA VAL A 281 7.22 -10.43 27.52
C VAL A 281 8.36 -9.75 28.26
N PHE A 282 8.26 -9.56 29.58
CA PHE A 282 9.34 -8.97 30.38
C PHE A 282 10.62 -9.81 30.33
N ALA A 283 10.51 -11.13 30.36
CA ALA A 283 11.66 -12.03 30.23
C ALA A 283 12.33 -11.89 28.85
N ASP A 284 11.53 -11.84 27.77
CA ASP A 284 12.05 -11.64 26.42
C ASP A 284 12.79 -10.31 26.28
N ILE A 285 12.19 -9.22 26.77
CA ILE A 285 12.77 -7.87 26.66
C ILE A 285 14.08 -7.76 27.45
N ARG A 286 14.18 -8.42 28.63
CA ARG A 286 15.45 -8.53 29.38
C ARG A 286 16.52 -9.29 28.61
N ASN A 287 16.14 -10.37 27.93
CA ASN A 287 17.07 -11.13 27.12
C ASN A 287 17.52 -10.32 25.89
N ILE A 288 16.60 -9.63 25.21
CA ILE A 288 16.96 -8.70 24.12
C ILE A 288 17.97 -7.66 24.61
N LYS A 289 17.79 -7.12 25.81
CA LYS A 289 18.74 -6.18 26.42
C LYS A 289 20.10 -6.82 26.68
N SER A 290 20.15 -8.06 27.19
CA SER A 290 21.41 -8.76 27.46
C SER A 290 22.18 -9.10 26.19
N LEU A 291 21.50 -9.24 25.06
CA LEU A 291 22.10 -9.42 23.72
C LEU A 291 22.68 -8.12 23.12
N GLY A 292 22.56 -6.98 23.81
CA GLY A 292 23.16 -5.71 23.41
C GLY A 292 22.25 -4.76 22.62
N PHE A 293 21.03 -5.19 22.29
CA PHE A 293 20.07 -4.31 21.62
C PHE A 293 19.61 -3.18 22.55
N ASN A 294 19.37 -2.01 21.96
CA ASN A 294 18.86 -0.85 22.69
C ASN A 294 17.43 -0.45 22.28
N THR A 295 16.89 -1.08 21.23
CA THR A 295 15.59 -0.76 20.63
C THR A 295 14.88 -2.02 20.16
N VAL A 296 13.57 -2.11 20.36
CA VAL A 296 12.74 -3.17 19.76
C VAL A 296 11.77 -2.60 18.74
N ARG A 297 11.53 -3.32 17.64
CA ARG A 297 10.49 -2.99 16.66
C ARG A 297 9.27 -3.86 16.86
N ILE A 298 8.12 -3.22 17.05
CA ILE A 298 6.80 -3.87 17.11
C ILE A 298 5.98 -3.49 15.88
N TYR A 299 5.05 -4.36 15.49
CA TYR A 299 4.33 -4.26 14.22
C TYR A 299 2.95 -3.61 14.33
N SER A 300 2.26 -3.87 15.44
CA SER A 300 0.87 -3.51 15.67
C SER A 300 0.64 -3.24 17.16
N THR A 301 -0.62 -2.97 17.54
CA THR A 301 -1.05 -2.75 18.92
C THR A 301 -1.75 -3.96 19.55
N ASP A 302 -1.83 -5.11 18.87
CA ASP A 302 -2.51 -6.30 19.39
C ASP A 302 -1.75 -6.96 20.55
N CYS A 303 -2.37 -7.97 21.20
CA CYS A 303 -1.79 -8.68 22.35
C CYS A 303 -1.30 -7.78 23.50
N ASN A 304 -1.97 -6.64 23.71
CA ASN A 304 -1.56 -5.63 24.69
C ASN A 304 -0.09 -5.21 24.51
N THR A 305 0.41 -5.21 23.26
CA THR A 305 1.82 -4.93 22.95
C THR A 305 2.24 -3.58 23.53
N LEU A 306 1.43 -2.53 23.38
CA LEU A 306 1.75 -1.21 23.91
C LEU A 306 1.94 -1.20 25.43
N GLU A 307 1.10 -1.91 26.17
CA GLU A 307 1.21 -1.99 27.63
C GLU A 307 2.38 -2.89 28.05
N ASN A 308 2.39 -4.14 27.58
CA ASN A 308 3.35 -5.14 28.05
C ASN A 308 4.77 -4.87 27.55
N VAL A 309 4.94 -4.62 26.24
CA VAL A 309 6.25 -4.30 25.66
C VAL A 309 6.69 -2.90 26.06
N GLY A 310 5.75 -1.95 26.09
CA GLY A 310 6.01 -0.59 26.55
C GLY A 310 6.57 -0.52 27.96
N ASP A 311 5.91 -1.16 28.92
CA ASP A 311 6.34 -1.18 30.31
C ASP A 311 7.64 -1.96 30.51
N ALA A 312 7.83 -3.07 29.80
CA ALA A 312 9.07 -3.83 29.85
C ALA A 312 10.25 -3.01 29.30
N CYS A 313 10.08 -2.34 28.15
CA CYS A 313 11.12 -1.51 27.57
C CYS A 313 11.45 -0.31 28.47
N GLU A 314 10.45 0.31 29.08
CA GLU A 314 10.66 1.40 30.04
C GLU A 314 11.48 0.94 31.26
N ALA A 315 11.16 -0.24 31.81
CA ALA A 315 11.91 -0.84 32.91
C ALA A 315 13.37 -1.16 32.56
N GLU A 316 13.62 -1.67 31.35
CA GLU A 316 14.96 -2.09 30.91
C GLU A 316 15.75 -0.96 30.19
N GLY A 317 15.16 0.23 30.06
CA GLY A 317 15.76 1.38 29.39
C GLY A 317 15.92 1.21 27.88
N LEU A 318 15.07 0.40 27.25
CA LEU A 318 15.00 0.19 25.80
C LEU A 318 14.05 1.20 25.14
N LYS A 319 14.33 1.52 23.87
CA LYS A 319 13.41 2.28 23.01
C LYS A 319 12.55 1.37 22.14
N ILE A 320 11.54 1.95 21.51
CA ILE A 320 10.57 1.22 20.66
C ILE A 320 10.45 1.90 19.30
N ILE A 321 10.51 1.09 18.23
CA ILE A 321 9.98 1.43 16.91
C ILE A 321 8.56 0.90 16.86
N VAL A 322 7.57 1.79 16.80
CA VAL A 322 6.14 1.41 16.81
C VAL A 322 5.62 1.22 15.39
N GLY A 323 4.69 0.28 15.22
CA GLY A 323 4.09 -0.06 13.95
C GLY A 323 2.57 0.16 13.93
N VAL A 324 2.05 0.60 12.79
CA VAL A 324 0.63 0.52 12.43
C VAL A 324 0.50 -0.47 11.29
N PHE A 325 -0.07 -1.65 11.56
CA PHE A 325 -0.07 -2.75 10.61
C PHE A 325 -1.29 -2.70 9.69
N VAL A 326 -1.08 -2.97 8.40
CA VAL A 326 -2.15 -3.12 7.41
C VAL A 326 -2.47 -4.61 7.29
N LYS A 327 -3.62 -5.02 7.84
CA LYS A 327 -4.00 -6.44 7.96
C LYS A 327 -4.81 -6.97 6.78
N GLU A 328 -5.44 -6.07 6.03
CA GLU A 328 -6.38 -6.40 4.98
C GLU A 328 -6.31 -5.38 3.85
N ARG A 329 -6.97 -5.70 2.72
CA ARG A 329 -6.93 -4.89 1.52
C ARG A 329 -7.59 -3.53 1.76
N GLY A 330 -6.88 -2.46 1.44
CA GLY A 330 -7.29 -1.07 1.58
C GLY A 330 -6.54 -0.33 2.69
N CYS A 331 -5.87 0.78 2.35
CA CYS A 331 -5.13 1.62 3.32
C CYS A 331 -5.88 2.91 3.67
N GLY A 332 -7.14 2.82 4.06
CA GLY A 332 -7.87 3.97 4.60
C GLY A 332 -7.47 4.26 6.06
N TYR A 333 -7.47 5.54 6.47
CA TYR A 333 -7.48 5.91 7.89
C TYR A 333 -8.85 5.61 8.51
N SER A 334 -9.16 4.32 8.65
CA SER A 334 -10.44 3.80 9.12
C SER A 334 -10.23 2.43 9.78
N GLY A 335 -11.28 1.93 10.44
CA GLY A 335 -11.29 0.61 11.09
C GLY A 335 -10.03 0.35 11.92
N VAL A 336 -9.40 -0.80 11.66
CA VAL A 336 -8.24 -1.27 12.42
C VAL A 336 -7.01 -0.34 12.32
N HIS A 337 -6.84 0.42 11.24
CA HIS A 337 -5.72 1.37 11.13
C HIS A 337 -5.93 2.55 12.06
N LYS A 338 -7.15 3.10 12.06
CA LYS A 338 -7.53 4.19 12.96
C LYS A 338 -7.44 3.75 14.43
N GLU A 339 -7.95 2.56 14.76
CA GLU A 339 -7.89 2.01 16.12
C GLU A 339 -6.44 1.84 16.62
N GLN A 340 -5.52 1.36 15.78
CA GLN A 340 -4.10 1.26 16.12
C GLN A 340 -3.48 2.64 16.38
N VAL A 341 -3.76 3.63 15.54
CA VAL A 341 -3.25 5.00 15.71
C VAL A 341 -3.82 5.66 16.97
N GLU A 342 -5.12 5.54 17.22
CA GLU A 342 -5.75 6.06 18.44
C GLU A 342 -5.26 5.33 19.70
N GLY A 343 -4.96 4.04 19.59
CA GLY A 343 -4.29 3.25 20.64
C GLY A 343 -2.91 3.81 21.00
N LEU A 344 -2.09 4.15 20.00
CA LEU A 344 -0.79 4.81 20.22
C LEU A 344 -0.98 6.17 20.89
N VAL A 345 -1.92 6.99 20.42
CA VAL A 345 -2.22 8.31 20.99
C VAL A 345 -2.64 8.20 22.45
N LYS A 346 -3.50 7.22 22.77
CA LYS A 346 -3.94 6.95 24.14
C LYS A 346 -2.80 6.45 25.02
N TRP A 347 -1.89 5.63 24.48
CA TRP A 347 -0.74 5.13 25.22
C TRP A 347 0.25 6.26 25.56
N GLY A 348 0.49 7.20 24.64
CA GLY A 348 1.11 8.50 24.92
C GLY A 348 2.55 8.48 25.45
N LYS A 349 3.21 7.31 25.56
CA LYS A 349 4.60 7.17 26.02
C LYS A 349 5.61 7.52 24.92
N TRP A 350 5.48 8.71 24.34
CA TRP A 350 6.30 9.17 23.21
C TRP A 350 7.79 9.23 23.52
N HIS A 351 8.18 9.38 24.79
CA HIS A 351 9.58 9.34 25.21
C HIS A 351 10.25 7.98 24.96
N LEU A 352 9.48 6.90 24.82
CA LEU A 352 9.98 5.57 24.47
C LEU A 352 10.12 5.37 22.96
N VAL A 353 9.44 6.18 22.14
CA VAL A 353 9.31 5.93 20.69
C VAL A 353 10.44 6.58 19.92
N SER A 354 11.27 5.77 19.25
CA SER A 354 12.33 6.27 18.36
C SER A 354 11.83 6.54 16.93
N LEU A 355 10.90 5.72 16.42
CA LEU A 355 10.39 5.81 15.05
C LEU A 355 8.94 5.28 14.99
N CYS A 356 8.08 5.95 14.24
CA CYS A 356 6.75 5.47 13.87
C CYS A 356 6.77 4.89 12.44
N VAL A 357 6.39 3.63 12.27
CA VAL A 357 6.32 2.95 10.97
C VAL A 357 4.88 2.66 10.62
N ILE A 358 4.38 3.23 9.52
CA ILE A 358 3.00 3.04 9.05
C ILE A 358 3.02 2.10 7.84
N GLY A 359 2.45 0.90 8.02
CA GLY A 359 2.48 -0.17 7.03
C GLY A 359 3.77 -1.00 7.07
N ASN A 360 3.63 -2.26 6.69
CA ASN A 360 4.74 -3.19 6.49
C ASN A 360 4.42 -4.08 5.28
N GLU A 361 5.13 -3.89 4.19
CA GLU A 361 4.93 -4.58 2.91
C GLU A 361 3.46 -4.52 2.45
N ALA A 362 2.81 -3.37 2.66
CA ALA A 362 1.40 -3.17 2.30
C ALA A 362 1.22 -3.11 0.78
N ILE A 363 2.17 -2.47 0.06
CA ILE A 363 2.18 -2.45 -1.39
C ILE A 363 2.71 -3.77 -1.92
N PHE A 364 3.84 -4.23 -1.38
CA PHE A 364 4.43 -5.50 -1.81
C PHE A 364 3.45 -6.69 -1.67
N GLY A 365 2.70 -6.73 -0.56
CA GLY A 365 1.65 -7.71 -0.28
C GLY A 365 0.36 -7.50 -1.08
N GLY A 366 0.25 -6.44 -1.89
CA GLY A 366 -0.94 -6.14 -2.69
C GLY A 366 -2.17 -5.75 -1.88
N LEU A 367 -1.97 -5.30 -0.63
CA LEU A 367 -3.02 -4.81 0.25
C LEU A 367 -3.42 -3.39 -0.13
N CYS A 368 -2.45 -2.59 -0.60
CA CYS A 368 -2.64 -1.19 -0.94
C CYS A 368 -1.88 -0.81 -2.21
N ASN A 369 -2.35 0.21 -2.92
CA ASN A 369 -1.52 0.91 -3.88
C ASN A 369 -0.72 2.04 -3.20
N ALA A 370 0.25 2.62 -3.91
CA ALA A 370 1.13 3.65 -3.38
C ALA A 370 0.40 4.88 -2.83
N ASN A 371 -0.63 5.38 -3.52
CA ASN A 371 -1.40 6.54 -3.08
C ASN A 371 -2.23 6.24 -1.82
N GLN A 372 -2.80 5.04 -1.71
CA GLN A 372 -3.53 4.64 -0.50
C GLN A 372 -2.59 4.56 0.70
N LEU A 373 -1.41 3.94 0.54
CA LEU A 373 -0.42 3.88 1.61
C LEU A 373 0.07 5.29 2.00
N LYS A 374 0.35 6.15 1.00
CA LYS A 374 0.69 7.56 1.22
C LYS A 374 -0.37 8.28 2.06
N GLY A 375 -1.65 8.16 1.70
CA GLY A 375 -2.76 8.77 2.42
C GLY A 375 -2.89 8.28 3.86
N LEU A 376 -2.67 6.98 4.11
CA LEU A 376 -2.62 6.42 5.45
C LEU A 376 -1.45 6.99 6.27
N ILE A 377 -0.26 7.08 5.68
CA ILE A 377 0.93 7.66 6.33
C ILE A 377 0.63 9.11 6.73
N ASP A 378 0.14 9.93 5.79
CA ASP A 378 -0.10 11.37 6.02
C ASP A 378 -1.16 11.59 7.12
N SER A 379 -2.27 10.84 7.07
CA SER A 379 -3.34 10.93 8.07
C SER A 379 -2.85 10.50 9.45
N SER A 380 -2.15 9.37 9.54
CA SER A 380 -1.59 8.87 10.80
C SER A 380 -0.56 9.85 11.37
N LYS A 381 0.31 10.41 10.52
CA LYS A 381 1.32 11.40 10.88
C LYS A 381 0.70 12.66 11.46
N ALA A 382 -0.37 13.17 10.85
CA ALA A 382 -1.09 14.34 11.36
C ALA A 382 -1.64 14.10 12.78
N VAL A 383 -2.31 12.96 13.00
CA VAL A 383 -2.91 12.61 14.30
C VAL A 383 -1.84 12.38 15.37
N ILE A 384 -0.81 11.57 15.07
CA ILE A 384 0.25 11.22 16.02
C ILE A 384 1.09 12.46 16.38
N LYS A 385 1.40 13.34 15.42
CA LYS A 385 2.07 14.63 15.71
C LYS A 385 1.19 15.55 16.54
N GLY A 386 -0.11 15.63 16.24
CA GLY A 386 -1.08 16.40 17.02
C GLY A 386 -1.17 15.95 18.48
N ALA A 387 -0.87 14.68 18.76
CA ALA A 387 -0.81 14.11 20.10
C ALA A 387 0.54 14.31 20.82
N GLY A 388 1.49 15.03 20.23
CA GLY A 388 2.75 15.42 20.87
C GLY A 388 3.98 14.58 20.49
N TYR A 389 3.85 13.59 19.61
CA TYR A 389 5.02 12.88 19.08
C TYR A 389 5.81 13.79 18.12
N THR A 390 7.11 13.93 18.35
CA THR A 390 8.00 14.80 17.57
C THR A 390 9.05 14.03 16.77
N GLY A 391 9.06 12.70 16.90
CA GLY A 391 10.01 11.85 16.18
C GLY A 391 9.63 11.61 14.71
N PRO A 392 10.47 10.85 14.00
CA PRO A 392 10.32 10.60 12.58
C PRO A 392 9.28 9.53 12.25
N PHE A 393 8.83 9.56 10.99
CA PHE A 393 7.92 8.59 10.38
C PHE A 393 8.59 7.86 9.21
N SER A 394 8.21 6.60 9.01
CA SER A 394 8.59 5.77 7.88
C SER A 394 7.42 4.87 7.46
N THR A 395 7.59 4.17 6.34
CA THR A 395 6.91 2.91 6.04
C THR A 395 7.96 1.82 5.84
N ALA A 396 7.59 0.55 5.96
CA ALA A 396 8.47 -0.57 5.65
C ALA A 396 8.00 -1.24 4.35
N GLU A 397 8.81 -1.16 3.30
CA GLU A 397 8.51 -1.79 2.00
C GLU A 397 9.77 -2.46 1.44
N THR A 398 9.60 -3.38 0.49
CA THR A 398 10.74 -3.97 -0.21
C THR A 398 11.42 -2.95 -1.14
N VAL A 399 12.69 -3.15 -1.45
CA VAL A 399 13.47 -2.19 -2.27
C VAL A 399 12.89 -2.03 -3.68
N ASN A 400 12.30 -3.08 -4.25
CA ASN A 400 11.62 -2.99 -5.55
C ASN A 400 10.37 -2.08 -5.50
N VAL A 401 9.65 -2.05 -4.37
CA VAL A 401 8.53 -1.10 -4.20
C VAL A 401 9.06 0.32 -4.14
N TRP A 402 10.17 0.58 -3.43
CA TRP A 402 10.82 1.89 -3.45
C TRP A 402 11.25 2.31 -4.85
N GLN A 403 11.79 1.40 -5.66
CA GLN A 403 12.17 1.69 -7.05
C GLN A 403 10.97 2.03 -7.94
N GLN A 404 9.81 1.42 -7.68
CA GLN A 404 8.60 1.59 -8.49
C GLN A 404 7.73 2.78 -8.04
N HIS A 405 7.73 3.09 -6.75
CA HIS A 405 6.76 3.99 -6.12
C HIS A 405 7.38 5.00 -5.15
N GLY A 406 8.71 5.13 -5.14
CA GLY A 406 9.41 6.08 -4.28
C GLY A 406 9.00 7.53 -4.56
N ASP A 407 8.75 7.89 -5.81
CA ASP A 407 8.24 9.20 -6.21
C ASP A 407 6.93 9.58 -5.50
N VAL A 408 6.07 8.60 -5.18
CA VAL A 408 4.82 8.81 -4.44
C VAL A 408 5.03 8.83 -2.93
N LEU A 409 5.89 7.95 -2.41
CA LEU A 409 6.02 7.69 -0.97
C LEU A 409 7.03 8.61 -0.27
N CYS A 410 8.09 9.03 -0.96
CA CYS A 410 9.24 9.66 -0.32
C CYS A 410 8.88 10.98 0.39
N ASP A 411 7.86 11.72 -0.06
CA ASP A 411 7.46 12.99 0.59
C ASP A 411 6.71 12.79 1.92
N SER A 412 6.05 11.66 2.11
CA SER A 412 5.26 11.36 3.32
C SER A 412 6.11 10.85 4.49
N ILE A 413 7.31 10.35 4.20
CA ILE A 413 8.24 9.76 5.17
C ILE A 413 9.41 10.70 5.50
N ASP A 414 9.95 10.57 6.70
CA ASP A 414 11.13 11.31 7.14
C ASP A 414 12.43 10.50 6.91
N ILE A 415 12.33 9.17 6.93
CA ILE A 415 13.41 8.20 6.70
C ILE A 415 12.88 7.08 5.81
N GLY A 416 13.69 6.60 4.85
CA GLY A 416 13.33 5.46 4.01
C GLY A 416 13.45 4.14 4.78
N GLY A 417 12.37 3.37 4.87
CA GLY A 417 12.36 2.09 5.58
C GLY A 417 12.24 0.92 4.61
N ALA A 418 13.32 0.15 4.48
CA ALA A 418 13.37 -0.96 3.55
C ALA A 418 13.43 -2.32 4.27
N ASN A 419 12.71 -3.32 3.77
CA ASN A 419 12.95 -4.71 4.16
C ASN A 419 14.01 -5.30 3.22
N THR A 420 15.14 -5.73 3.77
CA THR A 420 16.37 -6.05 3.01
C THR A 420 16.95 -7.40 3.41
N HIS A 421 16.19 -8.47 3.22
CA HIS A 421 16.63 -9.84 3.53
C HIS A 421 17.57 -10.39 2.44
N PRO A 422 18.88 -10.57 2.71
CA PRO A 422 19.84 -10.99 1.69
C PRO A 422 19.60 -12.42 1.21
N TYR A 423 19.01 -13.26 2.06
CA TYR A 423 18.66 -14.64 1.76
C TYR A 423 17.74 -14.78 0.53
N PHE A 424 16.85 -13.81 0.29
CA PHE A 424 15.93 -13.87 -0.84
C PHE A 424 16.56 -13.42 -2.17
N ASN A 425 17.83 -12.99 -2.17
CA ASN A 425 18.60 -12.79 -3.38
C ASN A 425 19.42 -14.07 -3.70
N ALA A 426 19.10 -14.72 -4.82
CA ALA A 426 19.67 -16.02 -5.18
C ALA A 426 21.19 -16.02 -5.43
N ASP A 427 21.79 -14.84 -5.61
CA ASP A 427 23.21 -14.65 -5.92
C ASP A 427 24.03 -14.18 -4.70
N THR A 428 23.36 -13.90 -3.57
CA THR A 428 24.02 -13.39 -2.37
C THR A 428 24.47 -14.53 -1.47
N ARG A 429 25.78 -14.68 -1.31
CA ARG A 429 26.36 -15.61 -0.32
C ARG A 429 26.27 -15.01 1.09
N PRO A 430 26.24 -15.85 2.15
CA PRO A 430 26.18 -15.33 3.52
C PRO A 430 27.31 -14.32 3.84
N SER A 431 28.55 -14.58 3.40
CA SER A 431 29.67 -13.63 3.60
C SER A 431 29.47 -12.27 2.94
N ALA A 432 28.65 -12.18 1.89
CA ALA A 432 28.37 -10.95 1.15
C ALA A 432 27.09 -10.24 1.62
N ALA A 433 26.39 -10.78 2.63
CA ALA A 433 25.11 -10.27 3.11
C ALA A 433 25.16 -8.79 3.49
N GLY A 434 26.17 -8.35 4.25
CA GLY A 434 26.29 -6.95 4.66
C GLY A 434 26.51 -5.98 3.49
N ALA A 435 27.33 -6.36 2.51
CA ALA A 435 27.52 -5.56 1.30
C ALA A 435 26.24 -5.44 0.47
N PHE A 436 25.47 -6.54 0.38
CA PHE A 436 24.15 -6.53 -0.27
C PHE A 436 23.19 -5.57 0.44
N VAL A 437 23.04 -5.68 1.77
CA VAL A 437 22.15 -4.80 2.55
C VAL A 437 22.53 -3.34 2.39
N ARG A 438 23.83 -3.01 2.53
CA ARG A 438 24.29 -1.63 2.33
C ARG A 438 23.92 -1.09 0.95
N GLY A 439 24.12 -1.88 -0.10
CA GLY A 439 23.73 -1.50 -1.46
C GLY A 439 22.21 -1.29 -1.63
N GLN A 440 21.38 -2.09 -0.96
CA GLN A 440 19.93 -1.89 -0.94
C GLN A 440 19.53 -0.57 -0.27
N LEU A 441 20.16 -0.23 0.86
CA LEU A 441 19.92 1.04 1.55
C LEU A 441 20.40 2.24 0.74
N ASP A 442 21.52 2.12 0.01
CA ASP A 442 22.01 3.17 -0.88
C ASP A 442 21.03 3.44 -2.04
N ILE A 443 20.36 2.41 -2.57
CA ILE A 443 19.32 2.56 -3.59
C ILE A 443 18.16 3.39 -3.04
N VAL A 444 17.60 3.03 -1.89
CA VAL A 444 16.47 3.75 -1.28
C VAL A 444 16.87 5.17 -0.89
N THR A 445 18.09 5.33 -0.37
CA THR A 445 18.64 6.65 -0.05
C THR A 445 18.72 7.55 -1.28
N LYS A 446 19.15 7.01 -2.42
CA LYS A 446 19.23 7.74 -3.67
C LYS A 446 17.85 8.10 -4.22
N ILE A 447 16.87 7.21 -4.10
CA ILE A 447 15.49 7.44 -4.58
C ILE A 447 14.84 8.57 -3.78
N CYS A 448 14.90 8.51 -2.45
CA CYS A 448 14.22 9.50 -1.61
C CYS A 448 15.04 10.76 -1.32
N GLY A 449 16.35 10.77 -1.61
CA GLY A 449 17.24 11.86 -1.17
C GLY A 449 17.31 11.99 0.36
N LYS A 450 16.97 10.93 1.10
CA LYS A 450 16.86 10.86 2.56
C LYS A 450 17.61 9.63 3.07
N ARG A 451 18.07 9.62 4.33
CA ARG A 451 18.66 8.41 4.94
C ARG A 451 17.67 7.24 4.82
N ALA A 452 18.18 6.07 4.48
CA ALA A 452 17.43 4.82 4.54
C ALA A 452 17.98 3.89 5.64
N ILE A 453 17.08 3.14 6.26
CA ILE A 453 17.39 2.09 7.24
C ILE A 453 16.70 0.79 6.82
N SER A 454 17.27 -0.33 7.26
CA SER A 454 16.62 -1.61 7.12
C SER A 454 15.66 -1.83 8.28
N LEU A 455 14.36 -1.98 8.00
CA LEU A 455 13.35 -2.26 9.01
C LEU A 455 13.16 -3.76 9.26
N GLU A 456 13.63 -4.62 8.34
CA GLU A 456 13.80 -6.06 8.53
C GLU A 456 15.00 -6.57 7.74
N CYS A 457 15.89 -7.28 8.43
CA CYS A 457 17.00 -7.98 7.80
C CYS A 457 17.32 -9.25 8.56
N GLY A 458 17.33 -10.38 7.87
CA GLY A 458 17.59 -11.67 8.49
C GLY A 458 18.07 -12.71 7.51
N TRP A 459 18.58 -13.81 8.05
CA TRP A 459 19.03 -15.01 7.34
C TRP A 459 18.52 -16.24 8.10
N PRO A 460 17.88 -17.23 7.47
CA PRO A 460 17.29 -18.34 8.20
C PRO A 460 18.29 -19.45 8.54
N THR A 461 18.08 -20.13 9.67
CA THR A 461 18.90 -21.30 10.07
C THR A 461 18.46 -22.60 9.40
N GLU A 462 17.25 -22.67 8.86
CA GLU A 462 16.70 -23.85 8.18
C GLU A 462 15.87 -23.45 6.95
N GLY A 463 15.56 -24.44 6.10
CA GLY A 463 14.80 -24.26 4.86
C GLY A 463 15.58 -24.70 3.62
N ASN A 464 15.14 -24.24 2.45
CA ASN A 464 15.74 -24.57 1.16
C ASN A 464 16.78 -23.52 0.75
N CYS A 465 17.80 -23.90 -0.02
CA CYS A 465 18.67 -22.91 -0.65
C CYS A 465 17.92 -22.13 -1.74
N ASN A 466 18.17 -20.83 -1.83
CA ASN A 466 17.78 -19.97 -2.94
C ASN A 466 19.05 -19.64 -3.74
N GLY A 467 19.32 -20.39 -4.82
CA GLY A 467 20.60 -20.28 -5.52
C GLY A 467 21.79 -20.55 -4.59
N VAL A 468 22.67 -19.56 -4.42
CA VAL A 468 23.82 -19.64 -3.48
C VAL A 468 23.49 -19.18 -2.05
N ALA A 469 22.30 -18.63 -1.83
CA ALA A 469 21.81 -18.26 -0.51
C ALA A 469 21.22 -19.48 0.21
N CYS A 470 22.08 -20.25 0.88
CA CYS A 470 21.67 -21.40 1.66
C CYS A 470 21.42 -21.03 3.14
N PRO A 471 20.31 -21.50 3.75
CA PRO A 471 20.10 -21.39 5.18
C PRO A 471 21.03 -22.33 5.95
N GLY A 472 21.17 -22.09 7.24
CA GLY A 472 22.00 -22.89 8.14
C GLY A 472 22.51 -22.08 9.31
N VAL A 473 22.78 -22.70 10.46
CA VAL A 473 23.30 -22.00 11.65
C VAL A 473 24.63 -21.30 11.34
N ALA A 474 25.56 -21.99 10.68
CA ALA A 474 26.85 -21.39 10.30
C ALA A 474 26.69 -20.28 9.25
N GLN A 475 25.75 -20.43 8.32
CA GLN A 475 25.45 -19.46 7.28
C GLN A 475 24.77 -18.22 7.86
N GLN A 476 23.80 -18.37 8.77
CA GLN A 476 23.18 -17.26 9.48
C GLN A 476 24.25 -16.49 10.27
N ALA A 477 25.10 -17.17 11.05
CA ALA A 477 26.17 -16.51 11.79
C ALA A 477 27.12 -15.72 10.86
N GLN A 478 27.49 -16.28 9.71
CA GLN A 478 28.31 -15.58 8.71
C GLN A 478 27.59 -14.35 8.12
N ALA A 479 26.30 -14.47 7.81
CA ALA A 479 25.50 -13.38 7.28
C ALA A 479 25.31 -12.25 8.30
N VAL A 480 24.90 -12.59 9.53
CA VAL A 480 24.72 -11.64 10.63
C VAL A 480 26.02 -10.90 10.93
N ASN A 481 27.16 -11.60 11.01
CA ASN A 481 28.47 -10.95 11.20
C ASN A 481 28.85 -10.00 10.05
N SER A 482 28.56 -10.40 8.80
CA SER A 482 28.76 -9.55 7.62
C SER A 482 27.91 -8.28 7.69
N ILE A 483 26.64 -8.41 8.08
CA ILE A 483 25.69 -7.29 8.25
C ILE A 483 26.14 -6.36 9.37
N ARG A 484 26.42 -6.89 10.57
CA ARG A 484 26.91 -6.13 11.73
C ARG A 484 28.11 -5.27 11.37
N SER A 485 29.10 -5.88 10.71
CA SER A 485 30.34 -5.19 10.30
C SER A 485 30.16 -4.12 9.22
N SER A 486 29.12 -4.21 8.39
CA SER A 486 28.92 -3.32 7.23
C SER A 486 27.91 -2.20 7.49
N CYS A 487 26.83 -2.54 8.19
CA CYS A 487 25.67 -1.67 8.32
C CYS A 487 24.77 -2.00 9.51
N GLY A 488 25.26 -2.71 10.52
CA GLY A 488 24.42 -3.12 11.66
C GLY A 488 23.78 -1.95 12.43
N GLU A 489 24.42 -0.78 12.40
CA GLU A 489 23.87 0.45 12.99
C GLU A 489 22.62 0.99 12.26
N ASP A 490 22.39 0.59 11.00
CA ASP A 490 21.24 1.00 10.18
C ASP A 490 20.19 -0.12 10.05
N VAL A 491 20.34 -1.20 10.81
CA VAL A 491 19.54 -2.42 10.63
C VAL A 491 18.72 -2.75 11.87
N VAL A 492 17.42 -3.00 11.64
CA VAL A 492 16.56 -3.73 12.55
C VAL A 492 16.65 -5.22 12.19
N PHE A 493 17.29 -6.00 13.06
CA PHE A 493 17.49 -7.43 12.81
C PHE A 493 16.20 -8.22 12.99
N PHE A 494 15.95 -9.14 12.06
CA PHE A 494 14.79 -10.00 12.04
C PHE A 494 15.22 -11.44 12.32
N THR A 495 14.79 -12.08 13.42
CA THR A 495 13.87 -11.63 14.50
C THR A 495 14.28 -12.21 15.87
N TYR A 496 13.66 -11.82 16.98
CA TYR A 496 13.99 -12.34 18.32
C TYR A 496 13.69 -13.83 18.50
N GLY A 497 12.41 -14.22 18.43
CA GLY A 497 11.96 -15.59 18.68
C GLY A 497 11.62 -16.35 17.42
N LYS A 498 11.52 -17.68 17.53
CA LYS A 498 11.01 -18.53 16.44
C LYS A 498 9.51 -18.29 16.23
N ALA A 499 9.05 -18.62 15.03
CA ALA A 499 7.66 -18.40 14.65
C ALA A 499 7.10 -19.65 13.93
N PHE A 500 6.99 -20.77 14.64
CA PHE A 500 6.47 -22.03 14.10
C PHE A 500 4.99 -21.96 13.70
N TRP A 501 4.27 -20.99 14.24
CA TRP A 501 2.91 -20.65 13.81
C TRP A 501 2.85 -20.06 12.40
N LYS A 502 3.98 -19.63 11.82
CA LYS A 502 4.04 -19.25 10.40
C LYS A 502 3.98 -20.51 9.55
N GLY A 503 2.98 -20.59 8.69
CA GLY A 503 2.79 -21.71 7.78
C GLY A 503 3.98 -21.91 6.83
N PRO A 504 4.08 -23.09 6.19
CA PRO A 504 5.17 -23.37 5.28
C PRO A 504 5.13 -22.42 4.07
N SER A 505 6.20 -21.66 3.87
CA SER A 505 6.45 -20.91 2.64
C SER A 505 7.20 -21.79 1.63
N SER A 506 7.36 -21.31 0.39
CA SER A 506 8.11 -22.06 -0.63
C SER A 506 9.58 -22.31 -0.25
N CYS A 507 10.16 -21.49 0.63
CA CYS A 507 11.51 -21.70 1.15
C CYS A 507 11.56 -22.62 2.38
N ASN A 508 10.43 -22.97 3.01
CA ASN A 508 10.38 -23.65 4.32
C ASN A 508 11.24 -22.97 5.40
N CYS A 509 11.43 -21.65 5.31
CA CYS A 509 12.41 -20.91 6.11
C CYS A 509 11.80 -19.95 7.15
N GLU A 510 10.50 -19.63 7.01
CA GLU A 510 9.80 -18.62 7.86
C GLU A 510 9.95 -18.83 9.38
N PRO A 511 9.87 -20.05 9.93
CA PRO A 511 9.98 -20.24 11.37
C PRO A 511 11.38 -19.99 11.94
N TYR A 512 12.40 -19.91 11.07
CA TYR A 512 13.81 -20.10 11.42
C TYR A 512 14.67 -18.86 11.21
N PHE A 513 14.06 -17.68 11.16
CA PHE A 513 14.77 -16.39 11.08
C PHE A 513 15.26 -15.85 12.43
N ASN A 514 14.98 -16.54 13.54
CA ASN A 514 15.38 -16.05 14.86
C ASN A 514 16.92 -15.92 14.96
N ILE A 515 17.40 -14.84 15.58
CA ILE A 515 18.83 -14.50 15.63
C ILE A 515 19.45 -14.60 17.02
N GLU A 516 18.71 -15.09 18.02
CA GLU A 516 19.21 -15.23 19.40
C GLU A 516 20.55 -16.00 19.47
N GLY A 517 20.74 -17.04 18.66
CA GLY A 517 21.99 -17.80 18.62
C GLY A 517 23.17 -17.13 17.87
N SER A 518 22.96 -15.94 17.29
CA SER A 518 23.96 -15.20 16.50
C SER A 518 24.53 -13.96 17.22
N PHE A 519 24.05 -13.67 18.43
CA PHE A 519 24.49 -12.58 19.31
C PHE A 519 24.91 -13.16 20.66
#